data_AF-A0A9Q0N3G6-F1
#
_entry.id   AF-A0A9Q0N3G6-F1
#
_cell.length_a   1.000
_cell.length_b   1.000
_cell.length_c   1.000
_cell.angle_alpha   90.00
_cell.angle_beta   90.00
_cell.angle_gamma   90.00
#
_symmetry.space_group_name_H-M   'P 1'
#
loop_
_entity.id
_entity.type
_entity.pdbx_description
1 polymer ?
#
loop_
_entity_poly.entity_id
_entity_poly.type
_entity_poly.pdbx_seq_one_letter_code
_entity_poly.pdbx_strand_id
1 'polypeptide(L)'
;MNVVLGAAIVFQQYSNLCTSVAPPELSLTTYWGPGDGKDYEEKDEIQLQKVIYFDGPIDRLKEYLTNGSITESLESVGFEYGVNSKKLRSFIEYWRDDYLPRWRWQREHTLNLLPHYMTVIQGLTIHYIHTKVELVRVKGRIAKPVLLLHGWPGSVREFYDLIPLMAAPENVTDTIFEVVAPSLPGYAWSQGSSKSGEQNFFI
;
A
#
# COMPACT_ATOMS: atom_id res chain seq x y z
N MET A 1 -39.11 15.82 41.03
CA MET A 1 -38.03 14.80 40.95
C MET A 1 -37.63 14.45 39.51
N ASN A 2 -38.57 14.42 38.54
CA ASN A 2 -38.29 13.95 37.17
C ASN A 2 -37.49 14.93 36.26
N VAL A 3 -37.63 16.24 36.46
CA VAL A 3 -36.94 17.26 35.61
C VAL A 3 -35.43 17.31 35.89
N VAL A 4 -35.03 17.18 37.14
CA VAL A 4 -33.61 17.21 37.56
C VAL A 4 -32.86 16.00 37.02
N LEU A 5 -33.49 14.82 37.05
CA LEU A 5 -32.90 13.60 36.50
C LEU A 5 -32.72 13.68 34.98
N GLY A 6 -33.71 14.24 34.27
CA GLY A 6 -33.63 14.48 32.83
C GLY A 6 -32.51 15.46 32.47
N ALA A 7 -32.38 16.57 33.21
CA ALA A 7 -31.31 17.54 33.00
C ALA A 7 -29.90 16.95 33.25
N ALA A 8 -29.75 16.11 34.27
CA ALA A 8 -28.48 15.43 34.55
C ALA A 8 -28.08 14.45 33.44
N ILE A 9 -29.03 13.69 32.87
CA ILE A 9 -28.77 12.79 31.75
C ILE A 9 -28.35 13.55 30.50
N VAL A 10 -29.05 14.65 30.16
CA VAL A 10 -28.70 15.51 29.02
C VAL A 10 -27.32 16.13 29.22
N PHE A 11 -27.02 16.61 30.42
CA PHE A 11 -25.69 17.16 30.73
C PHE A 11 -24.60 16.10 30.63
N GLN A 12 -24.83 14.87 31.10
CA GLN A 12 -23.86 13.78 30.96
C GLN A 12 -23.63 13.39 29.50
N GLN A 13 -24.69 13.32 28.68
CA GLN A 13 -24.57 13.02 27.25
C GLN A 13 -23.84 14.14 26.50
N TYR A 14 -24.20 15.40 26.78
CA TYR A 14 -23.50 16.57 26.23
C TYR A 14 -22.03 16.58 26.65
N SER A 15 -21.75 16.32 27.93
CA SER A 15 -20.39 16.21 28.46
C SER A 15 -19.61 15.12 27.72
N ASN A 16 -20.16 13.91 27.58
CA ASN A 16 -19.50 12.82 26.88
C ASN A 16 -19.24 13.12 25.39
N LEU A 17 -20.11 13.89 24.72
CA LEU A 17 -19.93 14.32 23.33
C LEU A 17 -18.91 15.45 23.19
N CYS A 18 -18.73 16.27 24.22
CA CYS A 18 -17.85 17.43 24.21
C CYS A 18 -16.52 17.21 24.95
N THR A 19 -16.37 16.11 25.69
CA THR A 19 -15.09 15.71 26.27
C THR A 19 -14.23 15.08 25.19
N SER A 20 -13.04 15.63 24.98
CA SER A 20 -12.03 14.99 24.14
C SER A 20 -11.72 13.62 24.70
N VAL A 21 -11.77 12.59 23.86
CA VAL A 21 -11.24 11.26 24.19
C VAL A 21 -9.78 11.44 24.60
N ALA A 22 -9.37 10.80 25.70
CA ALA A 22 -7.97 10.82 26.11
C ALA A 22 -7.09 10.30 24.94
N PRO A 23 -5.90 10.88 24.71
CA PRO A 23 -5.00 10.35 23.70
C PRO A 23 -4.76 8.85 23.95
N PRO A 24 -4.79 8.01 22.91
CA PRO A 24 -4.52 6.59 23.09
C PRO A 24 -3.09 6.41 23.61
N GLU A 25 -2.88 5.40 24.46
CA GLU A 25 -1.52 5.02 24.87
C GLU A 25 -0.75 4.48 23.66
N LEU A 26 0.35 5.15 23.30
CA LEU A 26 1.18 4.75 22.18
C LEU A 26 2.17 3.68 22.63
N SER A 27 1.87 2.42 22.28
CA SER A 27 2.82 1.32 22.41
C SER A 27 3.65 1.19 21.12
N LEU A 28 4.96 1.43 21.23
CA LEU A 28 5.92 1.30 20.13
C LEU A 28 6.38 -0.15 19.90
N THR A 29 5.99 -1.07 20.78
CA THR A 29 6.44 -2.48 20.75
C THR A 29 5.28 -3.45 20.56
N THR A 30 4.12 -2.97 20.11
CA THR A 30 2.94 -3.82 19.87
C THR A 30 3.26 -4.85 18.78
N TYR A 31 2.94 -6.12 19.04
CA TYR A 31 3.15 -7.20 18.06
C TYR A 31 1.89 -7.43 17.20
N TRP A 32 2.04 -7.37 15.88
CA TRP A 32 0.95 -7.48 14.90
C TRP A 32 0.96 -8.79 14.09
N GLY A 33 2.01 -9.59 14.26
CA GLY A 33 2.18 -10.87 13.56
C GLY A 33 1.30 -12.01 14.05
N PRO A 34 1.38 -13.20 13.42
CA PRO A 34 0.69 -14.41 13.86
C PRO A 34 1.17 -14.89 15.24
N GLY A 35 0.31 -15.61 15.98
CA GLY A 35 0.65 -16.14 17.32
C GLY A 35 0.55 -15.08 18.43
N ASP A 36 0.98 -15.38 19.65
CA ASP A 36 0.86 -14.46 20.80
C ASP A 36 2.05 -13.48 20.95
N GLY A 37 3.12 -13.67 20.17
CA GLY A 37 4.28 -12.78 20.15
C GLY A 37 5.16 -12.86 21.39
N LYS A 38 4.96 -13.83 22.29
CA LYS A 38 5.73 -13.93 23.54
C LYS A 38 7.22 -14.14 23.31
N ASP A 39 7.56 -14.92 22.30
CA ASP A 39 8.94 -15.24 21.91
C ASP A 39 9.43 -14.39 20.73
N TYR A 40 8.71 -13.31 20.39
CA TYR A 40 9.09 -12.43 19.30
C TYR A 40 10.23 -11.51 19.72
N GLU A 41 11.31 -11.54 18.96
CA GLU A 41 12.40 -10.59 19.05
C GLU A 41 12.53 -9.85 17.71
N GLU A 42 12.64 -8.52 17.79
CA GLU A 42 12.89 -7.68 16.64
C GLU A 42 14.27 -8.00 16.06
N LYS A 43 14.35 -8.15 14.73
CA LYS A 43 15.58 -8.46 14.02
C LYS A 43 15.86 -7.41 12.98
N ASP A 44 17.08 -6.88 12.97
CA ASP A 44 17.55 -5.91 11.98
C ASP A 44 17.95 -6.58 10.64
N GLU A 45 17.22 -7.63 10.23
CA GLU A 45 17.52 -8.39 9.02
C GLU A 45 16.78 -7.80 7.81
N ILE A 46 17.57 -7.31 6.86
CA ILE A 46 17.07 -6.76 5.60
C ILE A 46 17.44 -7.70 4.46
N GLN A 47 16.43 -8.19 3.75
CA GLN A 47 16.59 -9.10 2.61
C GLN A 47 16.27 -8.40 1.29
N LEU A 48 17.16 -8.51 0.31
CA LEU A 48 16.87 -8.06 -1.06
C LEU A 48 15.88 -9.03 -1.71
N GLN A 49 14.81 -8.48 -2.28
CA GLN A 49 13.75 -9.24 -2.91
C GLN A 49 13.69 -8.98 -4.42
N LYS A 50 13.30 -10.01 -5.18
CA LYS A 50 12.82 -9.85 -6.55
C LYS A 50 11.32 -10.13 -6.61
N VAL A 51 10.61 -9.32 -7.38
CA VAL A 51 9.21 -9.55 -7.71
C VAL A 51 9.15 -10.64 -8.77
N ILE A 52 8.63 -11.81 -8.40
CA ILE A 52 8.46 -12.95 -9.30
C ILE A 52 7.05 -13.51 -9.08
N TYR A 53 6.31 -13.68 -10.15
CA TYR A 53 5.02 -14.39 -10.11
C TYR A 53 5.22 -15.79 -10.68
N PHE A 54 4.63 -16.84 -10.11
CA PHE A 54 4.64 -18.16 -10.75
C PHE A 54 3.57 -18.22 -11.85
N ASP A 55 3.68 -19.16 -12.79
CA ASP A 55 2.73 -19.27 -13.90
C ASP A 55 1.31 -19.61 -13.40
N GLY A 56 1.18 -20.39 -12.33
CA GLY A 56 -0.12 -20.80 -11.77
C GLY A 56 -1.11 -19.65 -11.50
N PRO A 57 -0.74 -18.61 -10.73
CA PRO A 57 -1.59 -17.43 -10.55
C PRO A 57 -1.95 -16.69 -11.86
N ILE A 58 -1.01 -16.61 -12.81
CA ILE A 58 -1.23 -15.94 -14.10
C ILE A 58 -2.21 -16.73 -14.96
N ASP A 59 -2.04 -18.05 -15.02
CA ASP A 59 -2.94 -18.96 -15.75
C ASP A 59 -4.35 -18.91 -15.17
N ARG A 60 -4.47 -18.91 -13.84
CA ARG A 60 -5.77 -18.77 -13.17
C ARG A 60 -6.44 -17.42 -13.48
N LEU A 61 -5.67 -16.33 -13.48
CA LEU A 61 -6.20 -15.01 -13.87
C LEU A 61 -6.68 -15.03 -15.32
N LYS A 62 -5.92 -15.65 -16.23
CA LYS A 62 -6.30 -15.79 -17.64
C LYS A 62 -7.60 -16.58 -17.80
N GLU A 63 -7.79 -17.64 -17.03
CA GLU A 63 -9.03 -18.42 -17.01
C GLU A 63 -10.22 -17.56 -16.58
N TYR A 64 -10.09 -16.79 -15.49
CA TYR A 64 -11.15 -15.88 -15.03
C TYR A 64 -11.51 -14.82 -16.05
N LEU A 65 -10.52 -14.22 -16.70
CA LEU A 65 -10.74 -13.22 -17.76
C LEU A 65 -11.37 -13.82 -19.03
N THR A 66 -11.22 -15.11 -19.25
CA THR A 66 -11.80 -15.81 -20.42
C THR A 66 -13.23 -16.24 -20.17
N ASN A 67 -13.52 -16.77 -18.97
CA ASN A 67 -14.79 -17.41 -18.65
C ASN A 67 -15.76 -16.51 -17.86
N GLY A 68 -15.31 -15.32 -17.43
CA GLY A 68 -16.12 -14.37 -16.66
C GLY A 68 -17.31 -13.82 -17.46
N SER A 69 -18.47 -13.73 -16.80
CA SER A 69 -19.66 -13.09 -17.36
C SER A 69 -19.71 -11.60 -16.98
N ILE A 70 -20.21 -10.76 -17.90
CA ILE A 70 -20.40 -9.32 -17.69
C ILE A 70 -21.90 -9.03 -17.78
N THR A 71 -22.42 -8.34 -16.76
CA THR A 71 -23.78 -7.79 -16.77
C THR A 71 -23.86 -6.57 -17.67
N GLU A 72 -24.86 -6.52 -18.54
CA GLU A 72 -25.08 -5.38 -19.45
C GLU A 72 -25.42 -4.09 -18.70
N SER A 73 -24.94 -2.97 -19.23
CA SER A 73 -25.22 -1.64 -18.69
C SER A 73 -26.38 -0.99 -19.46
N LEU A 74 -26.99 0.03 -18.85
CA LEU A 74 -27.92 0.91 -19.55
C LEU A 74 -27.23 1.57 -20.76
N GLU A 75 -28.02 1.87 -21.79
CA GLU A 75 -27.53 2.54 -22.98
C GLU A 75 -27.18 3.99 -22.69
N SER A 76 -26.08 4.48 -23.27
CA SER A 76 -25.68 5.90 -23.26
C SER A 76 -25.44 6.56 -21.89
N VAL A 77 -25.27 5.80 -20.81
CA VAL A 77 -25.03 6.34 -19.44
C VAL A 77 -23.55 6.57 -19.07
N GLY A 78 -22.61 6.27 -19.99
CA GLY A 78 -21.18 6.38 -19.70
C GLY A 78 -20.79 5.63 -18.41
N PHE A 79 -20.21 6.36 -17.45
CA PHE A 79 -19.76 5.87 -16.14
C PHE A 79 -20.66 6.33 -14.96
N GLU A 80 -21.81 6.94 -15.23
CA GLU A 80 -22.68 7.52 -14.19
C GLU A 80 -23.20 6.50 -13.17
N TYR A 81 -23.26 5.23 -13.56
CA TYR A 81 -23.68 4.10 -12.73
C TYR A 81 -22.53 3.13 -12.42
N GLY A 82 -21.28 3.63 -12.44
CA GLY A 82 -20.08 2.83 -12.29
C GLY A 82 -19.50 2.36 -13.62
N VAL A 83 -18.66 1.31 -13.59
CA VAL A 83 -17.94 0.86 -14.79
C VAL A 83 -18.91 0.35 -15.85
N ASN A 84 -18.86 0.96 -17.04
CA ASN A 84 -19.66 0.54 -18.18
C ASN A 84 -19.22 -0.84 -18.70
N SER A 85 -20.17 -1.73 -18.97
CA SER A 85 -19.96 -3.08 -19.51
C SER A 85 -19.15 -3.10 -20.82
N LYS A 86 -19.38 -2.16 -21.75
CA LYS A 86 -18.60 -2.05 -22.99
C LYS A 86 -17.14 -1.68 -22.69
N LYS A 87 -16.91 -0.79 -21.72
CA LYS A 87 -15.56 -0.39 -21.33
C LYS A 87 -14.85 -1.50 -20.57
N LEU A 88 -15.56 -2.19 -19.67
CA LEU A 88 -15.05 -3.36 -18.95
C LEU A 88 -14.59 -4.47 -19.91
N ARG A 89 -15.38 -4.79 -20.95
CA ARG A 89 -14.96 -5.75 -22.00
C ARG A 89 -13.61 -5.37 -22.60
N SER A 90 -13.43 -4.11 -22.99
CA SER A 90 -12.16 -3.65 -23.56
C SER A 90 -10.97 -3.79 -22.59
N PHE A 91 -11.20 -3.62 -21.28
CA PHE A 91 -10.16 -3.82 -20.26
C PHE A 91 -9.82 -5.30 -20.09
N ILE A 92 -10.83 -6.18 -20.09
CA ILE A 92 -10.64 -7.63 -20.01
C ILE A 92 -9.89 -8.15 -21.24
N GLU A 93 -10.30 -7.73 -22.44
CA GLU A 93 -9.63 -8.08 -23.70
C GLU A 93 -8.16 -7.64 -23.69
N TYR A 94 -7.90 -6.38 -23.35
CA TYR A 94 -6.52 -5.88 -23.23
C TYR A 94 -5.71 -6.66 -22.19
N TRP A 95 -6.29 -6.96 -21.02
CA TRP A 95 -5.58 -7.74 -20.01
C TRP A 95 -5.25 -9.15 -20.49
N ARG A 96 -6.23 -9.88 -21.02
CA ARG A 96 -6.10 -11.26 -21.45
C ARG A 96 -5.15 -11.41 -22.65
N ASP A 97 -5.30 -10.54 -23.65
CA ASP A 97 -4.70 -10.74 -24.97
C ASP A 97 -3.41 -9.95 -25.19
N ASP A 98 -3.18 -8.88 -24.43
CA ASP A 98 -2.02 -8.01 -24.62
C ASP A 98 -1.20 -7.80 -23.33
N TYR A 99 -1.83 -7.63 -22.16
CA TYR A 99 -1.10 -7.40 -20.92
C TYR A 99 -0.45 -8.68 -20.38
N LEU A 100 -1.22 -9.75 -20.17
CA LEU A 100 -0.73 -11.01 -19.59
C LEU A 100 0.35 -11.70 -20.45
N PRO A 101 0.23 -11.78 -21.79
CA PRO A 101 1.30 -12.34 -22.62
C PRO A 101 2.63 -11.59 -22.53
N ARG A 102 2.60 -10.31 -22.13
CA ARG A 102 3.78 -9.47 -21.94
C ARG A 102 4.25 -9.37 -20.49
N TRP A 103 3.54 -10.02 -19.56
CA TRP A 103 3.79 -9.88 -18.13
C TRP A 103 5.25 -10.15 -17.77
N ARG A 104 5.76 -11.32 -18.15
CA ARG A 104 7.11 -11.81 -17.79
C ARG A 104 8.22 -10.86 -18.23
N TRP A 105 8.26 -10.55 -19.51
CA TRP A 105 9.38 -9.83 -20.10
C TRP A 105 9.23 -8.31 -20.02
N GLN A 106 8.01 -7.79 -19.84
CA GLN A 106 7.76 -6.35 -19.73
C GLN A 106 7.46 -5.91 -18.30
N ARG A 107 6.42 -6.46 -17.67
CA ARG A 107 5.87 -5.92 -16.41
C ARG A 107 6.67 -6.36 -15.20
N GLU A 108 6.95 -7.65 -15.08
CA GLU A 108 7.83 -8.19 -14.03
C GLU A 108 9.24 -7.60 -14.13
N HIS A 109 9.77 -7.45 -15.36
CA HIS A 109 11.03 -6.73 -15.58
C HIS A 109 10.96 -5.28 -15.09
N THR A 110 9.92 -4.53 -15.47
CA THR A 110 9.73 -3.13 -15.05
C THR A 110 9.65 -3.00 -13.53
N LEU A 111 8.93 -3.91 -12.86
CA LEU A 111 8.82 -3.91 -11.40
C LEU A 111 10.21 -4.08 -10.76
N ASN A 112 11.04 -4.97 -11.29
CA ASN A 112 12.38 -5.21 -10.77
C ASN A 112 13.45 -4.18 -11.21
N LEU A 113 13.08 -3.07 -11.90
CA LEU A 113 14.03 -1.99 -12.21
C LEU A 113 14.43 -1.21 -10.95
N LEU A 114 13.57 -1.19 -9.93
CA LEU A 114 13.87 -0.60 -8.63
C LEU A 114 14.25 -1.70 -7.63
N PRO A 115 15.16 -1.43 -6.68
CA PRO A 115 15.55 -2.39 -5.67
C PRO A 115 14.45 -2.55 -4.60
N HIS A 116 13.97 -3.78 -4.44
CA HIS A 116 12.97 -4.16 -3.45
C HIS A 116 13.62 -4.84 -2.25
N TYR A 117 13.12 -4.55 -1.06
CA TYR A 117 13.59 -5.12 0.19
C TYR A 117 12.43 -5.61 1.05
N MET A 118 12.75 -6.55 1.93
CA MET A 118 11.88 -7.07 2.97
C MET A 118 12.60 -7.02 4.30
N THR A 119 11.87 -6.65 5.35
CA THR A 119 12.32 -6.72 6.74
C THR A 119 11.13 -7.12 7.61
N VAL A 120 11.38 -7.65 8.80
CA VAL A 120 10.32 -7.84 9.79
C VAL A 120 10.25 -6.58 10.66
N ILE A 121 9.04 -6.06 10.90
CA ILE A 121 8.77 -4.97 11.84
C ILE A 121 7.55 -5.36 12.66
N GLN A 122 7.67 -5.39 13.99
CA GLN A 122 6.56 -5.69 14.89
C GLN A 122 5.81 -7.01 14.54
N GLY A 123 6.55 -8.01 14.06
CA GLY A 123 6.01 -9.32 13.67
C GLY A 123 5.43 -9.41 12.26
N LEU A 124 5.49 -8.34 11.47
CA LEU A 124 5.01 -8.32 10.09
C LEU A 124 6.18 -8.24 9.11
N THR A 125 6.13 -9.05 8.07
CA THR A 125 7.04 -8.88 6.91
C THR A 125 6.62 -7.63 6.14
N ILE A 126 7.46 -6.60 6.15
CA ILE A 126 7.24 -5.32 5.48
C ILE A 126 8.10 -5.23 4.23
N HIS A 127 7.43 -4.99 3.11
CA HIS A 127 8.03 -4.71 1.83
C HIS A 127 8.31 -3.21 1.67
N TYR A 128 9.46 -2.85 1.07
CA TYR A 128 9.74 -1.49 0.65
C TYR A 128 10.69 -1.41 -0.54
N ILE A 129 10.56 -0.34 -1.34
CA ILE A 129 11.56 0.05 -2.34
C ILE A 129 12.53 1.02 -1.67
N HIS A 130 13.84 0.85 -1.90
CA HIS A 130 14.85 1.75 -1.37
C HIS A 130 15.96 2.06 -2.35
N THR A 131 15.96 3.28 -2.88
CA THR A 131 17.06 3.76 -3.73
C THR A 131 18.21 4.26 -2.87
N LYS A 132 19.13 3.36 -2.54
CA LYS A 132 20.39 3.74 -1.89
C LYS A 132 21.21 4.58 -2.85
N VAL A 133 21.37 5.86 -2.54
CA VAL A 133 22.31 6.69 -3.27
C VAL A 133 23.70 6.33 -2.77
N GLU A 134 24.50 5.64 -3.57
CA GLU A 134 25.91 5.42 -3.22
C GLU A 134 26.59 6.79 -3.11
N LEU A 135 26.85 7.20 -1.87
CA LEU A 135 27.49 8.47 -1.46
C LEU A 135 28.81 8.74 -2.21
N VAL A 136 29.38 7.72 -2.85
CA VAL A 136 30.64 7.78 -3.62
C VAL A 136 30.48 8.53 -4.95
N ARG A 137 29.27 8.65 -5.52
CA ARG A 137 29.10 9.14 -6.91
C ARG A 137 28.72 10.60 -7.07
N VAL A 138 28.44 11.33 -6.00
CA VAL A 138 27.80 12.64 -6.15
C VAL A 138 28.66 13.76 -5.58
N LYS A 139 29.52 14.29 -6.47
CA LYS A 139 30.40 15.47 -6.33
C LYS A 139 29.81 16.60 -5.46
N GLY A 140 29.90 16.47 -4.14
CA GLY A 140 29.44 17.50 -3.19
C GLY A 140 27.91 17.66 -3.06
N ARG A 141 27.09 16.70 -3.50
CA ARG A 141 25.62 16.76 -3.27
C ARG A 141 25.24 16.04 -1.98
N ILE A 142 24.23 16.57 -1.29
CA ILE A 142 23.72 16.00 -0.03
C ILE A 142 22.53 15.09 -0.36
N ALA A 143 22.61 13.82 0.01
CA ALA A 143 21.47 12.90 -0.04
C ALA A 143 20.53 13.17 1.14
N LYS A 144 19.25 13.41 0.86
CA LYS A 144 18.21 13.59 1.88
C LYS A 144 17.26 12.39 1.88
N PRO A 145 17.03 11.72 3.03
CA PRO A 145 16.06 10.64 3.09
C PRO A 145 14.64 11.19 2.92
N VAL A 146 13.81 10.47 2.17
CA VAL A 146 12.38 10.77 2.01
C VAL A 146 11.57 9.48 2.05
N LEU A 147 10.49 9.50 2.81
CA LEU A 147 9.52 8.42 2.90
C LEU A 147 8.30 8.75 2.01
N LEU A 148 8.01 7.90 1.03
CA LEU A 148 6.84 8.04 0.16
C LEU A 148 5.77 7.02 0.55
N LEU A 149 4.60 7.50 0.94
CA LEU A 149 3.48 6.66 1.36
C LEU A 149 2.38 6.69 0.29
N HIS A 150 1.99 5.52 -0.19
CA HIS A 150 0.86 5.38 -1.10
C HIS A 150 -0.47 5.29 -0.33
N GLY A 151 -1.59 5.38 -1.04
CA GLY A 151 -2.93 5.23 -0.46
C GLY A 151 -3.68 4.00 -0.98
N TRP A 152 -5.01 4.00 -0.79
CA TRP A 152 -5.94 3.06 -1.43
C TRP A 152 -6.70 3.79 -2.55
N PRO A 153 -6.97 3.16 -3.72
CA PRO A 153 -6.67 1.78 -4.13
C PRO A 153 -5.27 1.61 -4.76
N GLY A 154 -4.30 2.39 -4.30
CA GLY A 154 -2.96 2.49 -4.85
C GLY A 154 -1.95 1.47 -4.33
N SER A 155 -0.69 1.65 -4.71
CA SER A 155 0.46 0.86 -4.26
C SER A 155 1.77 1.58 -4.57
N VAL A 156 2.90 1.04 -4.12
CA VAL A 156 4.24 1.54 -4.49
C VAL A 156 4.47 1.69 -6.00
N ARG A 157 3.66 1.06 -6.87
CA ARG A 157 3.73 1.26 -8.32
C ARG A 157 3.56 2.74 -8.71
N GLU A 158 2.82 3.53 -7.94
CA GLU A 158 2.59 4.95 -8.21
C GLU A 158 3.89 5.78 -8.27
N PHE A 159 4.95 5.31 -7.60
CA PHE A 159 6.20 6.06 -7.48
C PHE A 159 7.27 5.68 -8.50
N TYR A 160 7.04 4.70 -9.37
CA TYR A 160 8.09 4.14 -10.24
C TYR A 160 8.69 5.15 -11.22
N ASP A 161 7.86 6.06 -11.71
CA ASP A 161 8.30 7.08 -12.66
C ASP A 161 8.89 8.31 -11.92
N LEU A 162 8.54 8.48 -10.64
CA LEU A 162 9.01 9.58 -9.79
C LEU A 162 10.36 9.29 -9.12
N ILE A 163 10.55 8.08 -8.61
CA ILE A 163 11.74 7.67 -7.86
C ILE A 163 13.05 7.96 -8.63
N PRO A 164 13.18 7.60 -9.92
CA PRO A 164 14.39 7.90 -10.69
C PRO A 164 14.69 9.40 -10.80
N LEU A 165 13.65 10.23 -10.95
CA LEU A 165 13.78 11.70 -11.04
C LEU A 165 14.25 12.31 -9.72
N MET A 166 13.89 11.70 -8.58
CA MET A 166 14.28 12.15 -7.25
C MET A 166 15.70 11.67 -6.86
N ALA A 167 16.03 10.44 -7.20
CA ALA A 167 17.33 9.83 -6.88
C ALA A 167 18.45 10.30 -7.81
N ALA A 168 18.13 10.63 -9.07
CA ALA A 168 19.09 11.06 -10.09
C ALA A 168 18.51 12.20 -10.96
N PRO A 169 18.29 13.40 -10.40
CA PRO A 169 17.74 14.53 -11.16
C PRO A 169 18.68 14.95 -12.31
N GLU A 170 18.10 15.23 -13.48
CA GLU A 170 18.83 15.64 -14.69
C GLU A 170 19.47 17.03 -14.53
N ASN A 171 18.77 17.96 -13.85
CA ASN A 171 19.30 19.29 -13.54
C ASN A 171 20.21 19.25 -12.32
N VAL A 172 21.23 20.11 -12.30
CA VAL A 172 22.18 20.25 -11.18
C VAL A 172 21.46 20.92 -10.00
N THR A 173 20.67 20.14 -9.26
CA THR A 173 20.25 20.49 -7.90
C THR A 173 21.32 20.01 -6.93
N ASP A 174 21.59 20.76 -5.86
CA ASP A 174 22.53 20.33 -4.81
C ASP A 174 21.98 19.17 -3.95
N THR A 175 20.69 18.87 -4.11
CA THR A 175 19.97 17.84 -3.36
C THR A 175 19.57 16.69 -4.28
N ILE A 176 19.84 15.49 -3.79
CA ILE A 176 19.34 14.22 -4.30
C ILE A 176 18.57 13.54 -3.17
N PHE A 177 17.57 12.73 -3.50
CA PHE A 177 16.79 12.04 -2.48
C PHE A 177 17.15 10.56 -2.41
N GLU A 178 17.38 10.09 -1.19
CA GLU A 178 17.37 8.67 -0.87
C GLU A 178 15.91 8.30 -0.57
N VAL A 179 15.27 7.58 -1.49
CA VAL A 179 13.83 7.33 -1.41
C VAL A 179 13.57 5.97 -0.79
N VAL A 180 12.72 5.95 0.25
CA VAL A 180 12.11 4.76 0.83
C VAL A 180 10.61 4.80 0.54
N ALA A 181 10.08 3.76 -0.12
CA ALA A 181 8.66 3.65 -0.44
C ALA A 181 8.12 2.28 0.02
N PRO A 182 7.58 2.18 1.25
CA PRO A 182 7.02 0.94 1.75
C PRO A 182 5.68 0.62 1.10
N SER A 183 5.40 -0.67 0.97
CA SER A 183 4.01 -1.12 0.87
C SER A 183 3.39 -1.06 2.27
N LEU A 184 2.23 -0.40 2.40
CA LEU A 184 1.50 -0.37 3.66
C LEU A 184 1.15 -1.80 4.14
N PRO A 185 1.02 -2.06 5.46
CA PRO A 185 0.61 -3.37 5.96
C PRO A 185 -0.66 -3.89 5.28
N GLY A 186 -0.60 -5.10 4.72
CA GLY A 186 -1.68 -5.70 3.93
C GLY A 186 -1.78 -5.25 2.47
N TYR A 187 -0.84 -4.45 1.97
CA TYR A 187 -0.79 -4.01 0.57
C TYR A 187 0.36 -4.66 -0.18
N ALA A 188 0.11 -4.98 -1.46
CA ALA A 188 1.08 -5.55 -2.39
C ALA A 188 1.85 -6.75 -1.79
N TRP A 189 3.12 -6.55 -1.40
CA TRP A 189 3.97 -7.60 -0.84
C TRP A 189 4.19 -7.49 0.68
N SER A 190 3.61 -6.50 1.36
CA SER A 190 3.65 -6.42 2.82
C SER A 190 2.57 -7.32 3.44
N GLN A 191 2.92 -8.00 4.52
CA GLN A 191 2.02 -8.87 5.27
C GLN A 191 0.88 -8.05 5.90
N GLY A 192 -0.33 -8.59 5.87
CA GLY A 192 -1.48 -8.05 6.60
C GLY A 192 -1.41 -8.36 8.09
N SER A 193 -1.96 -7.47 8.92
CA SER A 193 -2.06 -7.70 10.36
C SER A 193 -2.81 -9.00 10.68
N SER A 194 -2.30 -9.77 11.63
CA SER A 194 -2.99 -10.93 12.20
C SER A 194 -3.82 -10.59 13.44
N LYS A 195 -3.79 -9.32 13.87
CA LYS A 195 -4.56 -8.79 15.00
C LYS A 195 -5.59 -7.79 14.50
N SER A 196 -6.73 -7.72 15.18
CA SER A 196 -7.64 -6.60 15.01
C SER A 196 -6.94 -5.33 15.48
N GLY A 197 -7.00 -4.27 14.67
CA GLY A 197 -6.77 -2.93 15.18
C GLY A 197 -7.95 -2.51 16.06
N GLU A 198 -7.75 -1.47 16.88
CA GLU A 198 -8.84 -0.73 17.51
C GLU A 198 -9.58 0.06 16.41
N GLN A 199 -10.48 -0.61 15.69
CA GLN A 199 -11.35 0.01 14.69
C GLN A 199 -12.52 0.74 15.38
N ASN A 200 -12.22 1.83 16.10
CA ASN A 200 -13.25 2.80 16.52
C ASN A 200 -13.20 4.11 15.71
N PHE A 201 -12.36 4.18 14.67
CA PHE A 201 -12.35 5.30 13.72
C PHE A 201 -12.84 4.83 12.36
N PHE A 202 -14.16 4.64 12.25
CA PHE A 202 -14.84 4.75 10.97
C PHE A 202 -15.05 6.25 10.70
N ILE A 203 -14.53 6.70 9.56
CA ILE A 203 -14.79 8.03 8.98
C ILE A 203 -16.20 8.05 8.39
#